data_AF-A0A397S840-F1
#
_entry.id   AF-A0A397S840-F1
#
_cell.length_a   1.000
_cell.length_b   1.000
_cell.length_c   1.000
_cell.angle_alpha   90.00
_cell.angle_beta   90.00
_cell.angle_gamma   90.00
#
_symmetry.space_group_name_H-M   'P 1'
#
loop_
_entity.id
_entity.type
_entity.pdbx_description
1 polymer ?
#
loop_
_entity_poly.entity_id
_entity_poly.type
_entity_poly.pdbx_seq_one_letter_code
_entity_poly.pdbx_strand_id
1 'polypeptide(L)'
;MAYCSVKFNSRFEKLKKDITHNRDEPYIKSFRSFMRDFSIDVNNIKDVKRHVISRVCCDYYKKVKKVKRSPAILERFLRHLKKVGSYIGSLINITRCVCNEFHRDQIFNLELHKLHPNMTCQTISSWNSIIQKYFDNPKEFEDFRNACLDDIETKEKLIEIYHKPLATQLDNEIRQDVCLHAEMNILADIINWKDKCRVFIAKSKNCCYLCELITTSGWNPCKGNSLDSFDLDYEIHKGIDAIWN
;
A
#
# COMPACT_ATOMS: atom_id res chain seq x y z
N MET A 1 -3.60 10.92 6.87
CA MET A 1 -4.44 10.32 7.94
C MET A 1 -5.68 9.60 7.40
N ALA A 2 -6.52 10.23 6.57
CA ALA A 2 -7.76 9.60 6.06
C ALA A 2 -7.52 8.28 5.31
N TYR A 3 -6.59 8.23 4.34
CA TYR A 3 -6.27 7.00 3.59
C TYR A 3 -5.85 5.83 4.50
N CYS A 4 -4.95 6.06 5.47
CA CYS A 4 -4.52 5.03 6.41
C CYS A 4 -5.68 4.53 7.27
N SER A 5 -6.58 5.43 7.68
CA SER A 5 -7.79 5.07 8.43
C SER A 5 -8.77 4.26 7.57
N VAL A 6 -9.01 4.63 6.32
CA VAL A 6 -9.88 3.90 5.38
C VAL A 6 -9.33 2.49 5.13
N LYS A 7 -8.03 2.39 4.88
CA LYS A 7 -7.35 1.10 4.66
C LYS A 7 -7.36 0.22 5.90
N PHE A 8 -7.18 0.82 7.08
CA PHE A 8 -7.32 0.10 8.34
C PHE A 8 -8.75 -0.43 8.50
N ASN A 9 -9.76 0.41 8.24
CA ASN A 9 -11.17 0.02 8.33
C ASN A 9 -11.51 -1.14 7.39
N SER A 10 -11.08 -1.08 6.13
CA SER A 10 -11.30 -2.17 5.17
C SER A 10 -10.72 -3.50 5.68
N ARG A 11 -9.48 -3.50 6.19
CA ARG A 11 -8.84 -4.69 6.79
C ARG A 11 -9.59 -5.15 8.03
N PHE A 12 -10.01 -4.21 8.87
CA PHE A 12 -10.70 -4.51 10.10
C PHE A 12 -12.07 -5.15 9.85
N GLU A 13 -12.86 -4.62 8.92
CA GLU A 13 -14.14 -5.20 8.52
C GLU A 13 -13.96 -6.59 7.90
N LYS A 14 -12.91 -6.80 7.11
CA LYS A 14 -12.55 -8.13 6.64
C LYS A 14 -12.25 -9.08 7.81
N LEU A 15 -11.50 -8.64 8.82
CA LEU A 15 -11.16 -9.48 9.97
C LEU A 15 -12.41 -9.87 10.74
N LYS A 16 -13.34 -8.93 10.93
CA LYS A 16 -14.64 -9.20 11.54
C LYS A 16 -15.40 -10.29 10.79
N LYS A 17 -15.41 -10.24 9.46
CA LYS A 17 -16.06 -11.27 8.64
C LYS A 17 -15.37 -12.62 8.84
N ASP A 18 -14.05 -12.68 8.78
CA ASP A 18 -13.28 -13.92 8.95
C ASP A 18 -13.59 -14.61 10.28
N ILE A 19 -13.61 -13.87 11.39
CA ILE A 19 -13.86 -14.43 12.73
C ILE A 19 -15.35 -14.74 13.03
N THR A 20 -16.27 -14.14 12.28
CA THR A 20 -17.71 -14.37 12.43
C THR A 20 -18.25 -15.49 11.55
N HIS A 21 -17.71 -15.68 10.34
CA HIS A 21 -18.17 -16.72 9.41
C HIS A 21 -17.51 -18.08 9.69
N ASN A 22 -16.22 -18.09 10.03
CA ASN A 22 -15.45 -19.33 10.19
C ASN A 22 -15.31 -19.72 11.67
N ARG A 23 -16.40 -19.61 12.46
CA ARG A 23 -16.34 -19.74 13.93
C ARG A 23 -15.80 -21.08 14.41
N ASP A 24 -16.04 -22.13 13.62
CA ASP A 24 -15.72 -23.49 14.02
C ASP A 24 -14.29 -23.91 13.72
N GLU A 25 -13.58 -23.12 12.90
CA GLU A 25 -12.20 -23.36 12.55
C GLU A 25 -11.29 -23.32 13.79
N PRO A 26 -10.41 -24.32 14.01
CA PRO A 26 -9.58 -24.41 15.21
C PRO A 26 -8.72 -23.16 15.45
N TYR A 27 -8.20 -22.56 14.38
CA TYR A 27 -7.39 -21.34 14.47
C TYR A 27 -8.21 -20.10 14.81
N ILE A 28 -9.45 -20.01 14.35
CA ILE A 28 -10.38 -18.94 14.75
C ILE A 28 -10.79 -19.14 16.20
N LYS A 29 -11.09 -20.37 16.65
CA LYS A 29 -11.36 -20.68 18.06
C LYS A 29 -10.19 -20.27 18.97
N SER A 30 -8.96 -20.61 18.57
CA SER A 30 -7.74 -20.19 19.28
C SER A 30 -7.61 -18.67 19.37
N PHE A 31 -7.80 -17.96 18.26
CA PHE A 31 -7.75 -16.50 18.26
C PHE A 31 -8.86 -15.87 19.11
N ARG A 32 -10.09 -16.38 19.04
CA ARG A 32 -11.22 -15.92 19.86
C ARG A 32 -10.99 -16.16 21.36
N SER A 33 -10.43 -17.30 21.72
CA SER A 33 -10.01 -17.58 23.09
C SER A 33 -8.98 -16.55 23.55
N PHE A 34 -7.97 -16.27 22.72
CA PHE A 34 -6.97 -15.26 23.04
C PHE A 34 -7.59 -13.86 23.19
N MET A 35 -8.57 -13.49 22.36
CA MET A 35 -9.29 -12.21 22.51
C MET A 35 -10.06 -12.12 23.85
N ARG A 36 -10.61 -13.23 24.34
CA ARG A 36 -11.29 -13.28 25.65
C ARG A 36 -10.34 -13.02 26.80
N ASP A 37 -9.08 -13.45 26.71
CA ASP A 37 -8.06 -13.15 27.71
C ASP A 37 -7.81 -11.63 27.86
N PHE A 38 -8.14 -10.84 26.82
CA PHE A 38 -8.11 -9.36 26.84
C PHE A 38 -9.49 -8.73 27.16
N SER A 39 -10.44 -9.52 27.66
CA SER A 39 -11.81 -9.10 27.94
C SER A 39 -12.55 -8.53 26.72
N ILE A 40 -12.20 -9.00 25.51
CA ILE A 40 -12.84 -8.57 24.27
C ILE A 40 -13.94 -9.55 23.90
N ASP A 41 -15.18 -9.07 23.88
CA ASP A 41 -16.30 -9.84 23.35
C ASP A 41 -16.30 -9.82 21.81
N VAL A 42 -16.02 -10.97 21.22
CA VAL A 42 -16.02 -11.18 19.77
C VAL A 42 -17.39 -10.93 19.14
N ASN A 43 -18.48 -11.14 19.90
CA ASN A 43 -19.83 -10.89 19.41
C ASN A 43 -20.15 -9.39 19.33
N ASN A 44 -19.49 -8.57 20.16
CA ASN A 44 -19.63 -7.11 20.22
C ASN A 44 -18.38 -6.39 19.69
N ILE A 45 -17.62 -7.02 18.78
CA ILE A 45 -16.38 -6.45 18.22
C ILE A 45 -16.57 -5.10 17.50
N LYS A 46 -17.82 -4.71 17.20
CA LYS A 46 -18.14 -3.41 16.58
C LYS A 46 -17.80 -2.23 17.50
N ASP A 47 -17.95 -2.39 18.81
CA ASP A 47 -17.80 -1.32 19.79
C ASP A 47 -16.38 -1.22 20.37
N VAL A 48 -15.55 -2.22 20.06
CA VAL A 48 -14.18 -2.32 20.56
C VAL A 48 -13.28 -1.33 19.81
N LYS A 49 -12.50 -0.56 20.57
CA LYS A 49 -11.59 0.44 20.01
C LYS A 49 -10.57 -0.23 19.07
N ARG A 50 -10.38 0.36 17.89
CA ARG A 50 -9.52 -0.15 16.81
C ARG A 50 -8.08 -0.48 17.23
N HIS A 51 -7.47 0.37 18.05
CA HIS A 51 -6.10 0.16 18.53
C HIS A 51 -5.98 -1.06 19.45
N VAL A 52 -7.04 -1.38 20.22
CA VAL A 52 -7.08 -2.56 21.08
C VAL A 52 -7.04 -3.83 20.23
N ILE A 53 -7.83 -3.87 19.17
CA ILE A 53 -7.87 -5.02 18.25
C ILE A 53 -6.54 -5.16 17.51
N SER A 54 -5.97 -4.04 17.04
CA SER A 54 -4.65 -4.06 16.42
C SER A 54 -3.59 -4.62 17.37
N ARG A 55 -3.64 -4.26 18.66
CA ARG A 55 -2.77 -4.83 19.72
C ARG A 55 -2.93 -6.34 19.83
N VAL A 56 -4.16 -6.82 19.99
CA VAL A 56 -4.41 -8.26 20.11
C VAL A 56 -3.97 -9.03 18.86
N CYS A 57 -4.19 -8.49 17.66
CA CYS A 57 -3.68 -9.09 16.43
C CYS A 57 -2.15 -9.15 16.40
N CYS A 58 -1.46 -8.08 16.84
CA CYS A 58 0.00 -8.02 16.90
C CYS A 58 0.57 -9.07 17.87
N ASP A 59 -0.01 -9.15 19.06
CA ASP A 59 0.46 -10.03 20.13
C ASP A 59 0.17 -11.50 19.80
N TYR A 60 -1.01 -11.81 19.28
CA TYR A 60 -1.33 -13.17 18.82
C TYR A 60 -0.42 -13.60 17.67
N TYR A 61 -0.18 -12.72 16.69
CA TYR A 61 0.73 -13.02 15.59
C TYR A 61 2.15 -13.35 16.09
N LYS A 62 2.68 -12.57 17.05
CA LYS A 62 3.97 -12.83 17.69
C LYS A 62 3.99 -14.17 18.46
N LYS A 63 2.89 -14.51 19.15
CA LYS A 63 2.73 -15.78 19.88
C LYS A 63 2.79 -16.98 18.93
N VAL A 64 2.00 -16.96 17.86
CA VAL A 64 1.89 -18.08 16.92
C VAL A 64 3.11 -18.20 16.00
N LYS A 65 3.74 -17.09 15.60
CA LYS A 65 4.97 -17.11 14.77
C LYS A 65 6.11 -17.91 15.41
N LYS A 66 6.19 -17.98 16.74
CA LYS A 66 7.20 -18.78 17.46
C LYS A 66 6.97 -20.29 17.33
N VAL A 67 5.75 -20.72 16.98
CA VAL A 67 5.34 -22.12 16.88
C VAL A 67 5.41 -22.53 15.40
N LYS A 68 6.59 -23.00 14.96
CA LYS A 68 7.06 -23.15 13.56
C LYS A 68 6.28 -24.09 12.61
N ARG A 69 5.05 -24.51 12.89
CA ARG A 69 4.28 -25.41 12.02
C ARG A 69 2.84 -24.95 11.90
N SER A 70 2.46 -24.41 10.75
CA SER A 70 1.11 -23.91 10.50
C SER A 70 0.63 -24.33 9.10
N PRO A 71 -0.57 -24.91 8.95
CA PRO A 71 -1.17 -25.22 7.64
C PRO A 71 -1.34 -23.97 6.75
N ALA A 72 -1.41 -24.13 5.43
CA ALA A 72 -1.55 -23.02 4.47
C ALA A 72 -2.78 -22.10 4.73
N ILE A 73 -3.88 -22.66 5.24
CA ILE A 73 -5.09 -21.89 5.60
C ILE A 73 -4.81 -20.99 6.81
N LEU A 74 -4.08 -21.50 7.81
CA LEU A 74 -3.61 -20.72 8.96
C LEU A 74 -2.66 -19.60 8.52
N GLU A 75 -1.81 -19.84 7.52
CA GLU A 75 -0.94 -18.79 6.99
C GLU A 75 -1.72 -17.60 6.40
N ARG A 76 -2.81 -17.85 5.69
CA ARG A 76 -3.65 -16.77 5.13
C ARG A 76 -4.25 -15.90 6.24
N PHE A 77 -4.78 -16.53 7.28
CA PHE A 77 -5.32 -15.83 8.44
C PHE A 77 -4.22 -15.06 9.20
N LEU A 78 -3.06 -15.68 9.43
CA LEU A 78 -1.91 -15.02 10.07
C LEU A 78 -1.39 -13.83 9.27
N ARG A 79 -1.36 -13.90 7.93
CA ARG A 79 -1.04 -12.74 7.08
C ARG A 79 -2.04 -11.60 7.29
N HIS A 80 -3.31 -11.92 7.49
CA HIS A 80 -4.32 -10.92 7.76
C HIS A 80 -4.12 -10.29 9.15
N LEU A 81 -3.92 -11.10 10.19
CA LEU A 81 -3.60 -10.60 11.53
C LEU A 81 -2.32 -9.75 11.53
N LYS A 82 -1.27 -10.15 10.81
CA LYS A 82 -0.05 -9.36 10.63
C LYS A 82 -0.38 -7.98 10.05
N LYS A 83 -1.23 -7.91 9.01
CA LYS A 83 -1.64 -6.66 8.38
C LYS A 83 -2.44 -5.75 9.33
N VAL A 84 -3.33 -6.30 10.16
CA VAL A 84 -4.12 -5.52 11.14
C VAL A 84 -3.25 -5.10 12.33
N GLY A 85 -2.39 -5.99 12.83
CA GLY A 85 -1.46 -5.73 13.93
C GLY A 85 -0.27 -4.86 13.56
N SER A 86 0.05 -4.71 12.27
CA SER A 86 1.15 -3.83 11.84
C SER A 86 0.95 -2.37 12.24
N TYR A 87 -0.28 -1.89 12.39
CA TYR A 87 -0.55 -0.49 12.73
C TYR A 87 -0.08 -0.12 14.14
N ILE A 88 -0.44 -0.90 15.15
CA ILE A 88 0.08 -0.71 16.50
C ILE A 88 1.56 -1.07 16.60
N GLY A 89 2.03 -2.07 15.82
CA GLY A 89 3.44 -2.43 15.76
C GLY A 89 4.29 -1.26 15.27
N SER A 90 3.86 -0.60 14.20
CA SER A 90 4.48 0.63 13.70
C SER A 90 4.41 1.76 14.72
N LEU A 91 3.28 1.95 15.41
CA LEU A 91 3.17 2.97 16.47
C LEU A 91 4.18 2.71 17.59
N ILE A 92 4.27 1.47 18.10
CA ILE A 92 5.24 1.09 19.14
C ILE A 92 6.67 1.32 18.66
N ASN A 93 6.99 0.97 17.41
CA ASN A 93 8.32 1.17 16.85
C ASN A 93 8.66 2.66 16.71
N ILE A 94 7.72 3.48 16.24
CA ILE A 94 7.88 4.94 16.15
C ILE A 94 8.09 5.52 17.55
N THR A 95 7.22 5.19 18.51
CA THR A 95 7.35 5.67 19.89
C THR A 95 8.69 5.27 20.50
N ARG A 96 9.11 4.02 20.32
CA ARG A 96 10.43 3.54 20.79
C ARG A 96 11.59 4.29 20.14
N CYS A 97 11.49 4.62 18.86
CA CYS A 97 12.48 5.42 18.15
C CYS A 97 12.54 6.85 18.68
N VAL A 98 11.39 7.51 18.82
CA VAL A 98 11.27 8.88 19.32
C VAL A 98 11.72 9.03 20.77
N CYS A 99 11.43 8.03 21.61
CA CYS A 99 11.83 8.01 23.02
C CYS A 99 13.29 7.61 23.24
N ASN A 100 14.02 7.21 22.19
CA ASN A 100 15.47 6.99 22.29
C ASN A 100 16.17 8.35 22.33
N GLU A 101 16.92 8.63 23.41
CA GLU A 101 17.63 9.89 23.61
C GLU A 101 18.53 10.26 22.41
N PHE A 102 19.11 9.27 21.75
CA PHE A 102 19.95 9.47 20.56
C PHE A 102 19.21 10.10 19.37
N HIS A 103 17.93 9.81 19.19
CA HIS A 103 17.14 10.35 18.09
C HIS A 103 16.33 11.60 18.47
N ARG A 104 16.30 11.96 19.76
CA ARG A 104 15.48 13.05 20.28
C ARG A 104 15.81 14.38 19.61
N ASP A 105 17.09 14.72 19.52
CA ASP A 105 17.53 16.00 18.95
C ASP A 105 17.36 16.04 17.42
N GLN A 106 17.51 14.89 16.76
CA GLN A 106 17.27 14.75 15.32
C GLN A 106 15.78 14.91 14.97
N ILE A 107 14.90 14.37 15.81
CA ILE A 107 13.44 14.43 15.62
C ILE A 107 12.89 15.79 16.06
N PHE A 108 13.48 16.44 17.05
CA PHE A 108 13.01 17.75 17.53
C PHE A 108 13.07 18.83 16.43
N ASN A 109 14.02 18.72 15.51
CA ASN A 109 14.16 19.62 14.38
C ASN A 109 13.40 19.14 13.12
N LEU A 110 12.61 18.06 13.23
CA LEU A 110 11.87 17.52 12.09
C LEU A 110 10.58 18.30 11.88
N GLU A 111 10.49 18.97 10.73
CA GLU A 111 9.26 19.64 10.32
C GLU A 111 8.39 18.70 9.48
N LEU A 112 7.15 18.50 9.91
CA LEU A 112 6.21 17.63 9.21
C LEU A 112 5.40 18.42 8.19
N HIS A 113 5.82 18.34 6.93
CA HIS A 113 5.07 18.89 5.79
C HIS A 113 4.16 17.83 5.19
N LYS A 114 2.84 18.06 5.26
CA LYS A 114 1.86 17.19 4.62
C LYS A 114 1.55 17.71 3.22
N LEU A 115 2.14 17.09 2.22
CA LEU A 115 1.87 17.42 0.83
C LEU A 115 0.46 16.98 0.41
N HIS A 116 -0.19 17.83 -0.37
CA HIS A 116 -1.41 17.46 -1.09
C HIS A 116 -1.03 16.55 -2.27
N PRO A 117 -1.79 15.48 -2.55
CA PRO A 117 -1.56 14.68 -3.74
C PRO A 117 -1.74 15.54 -4.99
N ASN A 118 -0.70 15.70 -5.78
CA ASN A 118 -0.83 16.26 -7.11
C ASN A 118 -1.58 15.27 -7.98
N MET A 119 -2.71 15.71 -8.51
CA MET A 119 -3.48 14.95 -9.47
C MET A 119 -3.07 15.38 -10.87
N THR A 120 -2.89 14.40 -11.75
CA THR A 120 -2.71 14.64 -13.17
C THR A 120 -3.78 13.88 -13.92
N CYS A 121 -4.20 14.43 -15.06
CA CYS A 121 -5.16 13.78 -15.93
C CYS A 121 -4.38 12.92 -16.93
N GLN A 122 -4.54 11.60 -16.83
CA GLN A 122 -3.98 10.68 -17.81
C GLN A 122 -5.10 10.20 -18.73
N THR A 123 -4.85 10.25 -20.03
CA THR A 123 -5.71 9.58 -21.01
C THR A 123 -5.37 8.09 -21.01
N ILE A 124 -6.38 7.26 -20.83
CA ILE A 124 -6.30 5.82 -21.02
C ILE A 124 -6.93 5.52 -22.37
N SER A 125 -6.14 4.94 -23.27
CA SER A 125 -6.63 4.50 -24.57
C SER A 125 -7.74 3.47 -24.41
N SER A 126 -8.60 3.35 -25.42
CA SER A 126 -9.69 2.39 -25.38
C SER A 126 -9.17 0.96 -25.14
N TRP A 127 -9.88 0.21 -24.31
CA TRP A 127 -9.50 -1.16 -24.00
C TRP A 127 -9.47 -2.01 -25.27
N ASN A 128 -10.48 -1.86 -26.14
CA ASN A 128 -10.54 -2.58 -27.40
C ASN A 128 -9.32 -2.29 -28.29
N SER A 129 -8.93 -1.02 -28.45
CA SER A 129 -7.75 -0.67 -29.26
C SER A 129 -6.42 -1.12 -28.65
N ILE A 130 -6.33 -1.26 -27.32
CA ILE A 130 -5.14 -1.84 -26.68
C ILE A 130 -5.09 -3.34 -26.95
N ILE A 131 -6.17 -4.06 -26.70
CA ILE A 131 -6.22 -5.52 -26.78
C ILE A 131 -6.15 -6.01 -28.22
N GLN A 132 -6.81 -5.33 -29.15
CA GLN A 132 -6.81 -5.69 -30.56
C GLN A 132 -5.39 -5.72 -31.17
N LYS A 133 -4.43 -4.97 -30.63
CA LYS A 133 -3.02 -5.01 -31.09
C LYS A 133 -2.34 -6.36 -30.88
N TYR A 134 -2.92 -7.24 -30.07
CA TYR A 134 -2.39 -8.57 -29.79
C TYR A 134 -3.06 -9.68 -30.61
N PHE A 135 -4.02 -9.36 -31.48
CA PHE A 135 -4.76 -10.32 -32.29
C PHE A 135 -4.74 -9.91 -33.77
N ASP A 136 -4.24 -10.78 -34.64
CA ASP A 136 -4.32 -10.58 -36.09
C ASP A 136 -5.69 -10.96 -36.65
N ASN A 137 -6.40 -11.88 -35.97
CA ASN A 137 -7.69 -12.40 -36.38
C ASN A 137 -8.86 -11.71 -35.62
N PRO A 138 -9.77 -11.02 -36.31
CA PRO A 138 -10.92 -10.35 -35.69
C PRO A 138 -11.83 -11.29 -34.89
N LYS A 139 -11.95 -12.55 -35.31
CA LYS A 139 -12.81 -13.52 -34.61
C LYS A 139 -12.22 -13.93 -33.26
N GLU A 140 -10.92 -14.16 -33.20
CA GLU A 140 -10.23 -14.50 -31.95
C GLU A 140 -10.28 -13.35 -30.95
N PHE A 141 -10.19 -12.10 -31.45
CA PHE A 141 -10.41 -10.92 -30.63
C PHE A 141 -11.81 -10.88 -30.03
N GLU A 142 -12.87 -11.10 -30.82
CA GLU A 142 -14.25 -11.09 -30.30
C GLU A 142 -14.51 -12.24 -29.31
N ASP A 143 -14.00 -13.44 -29.59
CA ASP A 143 -14.12 -14.59 -28.69
C ASP A 143 -13.42 -14.29 -27.33
N PHE A 144 -12.21 -13.72 -27.37
CA PHE A 144 -11.48 -13.30 -26.16
C PHE A 144 -12.21 -12.19 -25.40
N ARG A 145 -12.69 -11.18 -26.12
CA ARG A 145 -13.45 -10.06 -25.54
C ARG A 145 -14.69 -10.56 -24.80
N ASN A 146 -15.48 -11.44 -25.43
CA ASN A 146 -16.67 -12.01 -24.80
C ASN A 146 -16.32 -12.83 -23.55
N ALA A 147 -15.28 -13.66 -23.62
CA ALA A 147 -14.81 -14.42 -22.46
C ALA A 147 -14.42 -13.52 -21.28
N CYS A 148 -13.75 -12.38 -21.53
CA CYS A 148 -13.42 -11.40 -20.48
C CYS A 148 -14.66 -10.69 -19.89
N LEU A 149 -15.70 -10.47 -20.69
CA LEU A 149 -16.93 -9.81 -20.24
C LEU A 149 -17.90 -10.74 -19.51
N ASP A 150 -17.75 -12.05 -19.71
CA ASP A 150 -18.46 -13.11 -19.00
C ASP A 150 -17.79 -13.45 -17.66
N ASP A 151 -16.48 -13.27 -17.53
CA ASP A 151 -15.78 -13.40 -16.25
C ASP A 151 -16.13 -12.24 -15.29
N ILE A 152 -16.73 -12.58 -14.15
CA ILE A 152 -17.25 -11.60 -13.19
C ILE A 152 -16.12 -10.71 -12.64
N GLU A 153 -14.98 -11.29 -12.27
CA GLU A 153 -13.88 -10.55 -11.64
C GLU A 153 -13.24 -9.56 -12.64
N THR A 154 -13.02 -10.00 -13.87
CA THR A 154 -12.49 -9.16 -14.95
C THR A 154 -13.48 -8.05 -15.31
N LYS A 155 -14.77 -8.39 -15.46
CA LYS A 155 -15.82 -7.43 -15.73
C LYS A 155 -15.92 -6.34 -14.65
N GLU A 156 -15.85 -6.72 -13.38
CA GLU A 156 -15.86 -5.77 -12.26
C GLU A 156 -14.67 -4.82 -12.31
N LYS A 157 -13.46 -5.32 -12.61
CA LYS A 157 -12.26 -4.48 -12.79
C LYS A 157 -12.39 -3.54 -13.99
N LEU A 158 -12.94 -4.00 -15.10
CA LEU A 158 -13.18 -3.16 -16.27
C LEU A 158 -14.19 -2.05 -15.96
N ILE A 159 -15.25 -2.35 -15.20
CA ILE A 159 -16.21 -1.34 -14.72
C ILE A 159 -15.54 -0.33 -13.80
N GLU A 160 -14.60 -0.75 -12.96
CA GLU A 160 -13.87 0.16 -12.08
C GLU A 160 -13.01 1.17 -12.87
N ILE A 161 -12.40 0.72 -13.97
CA ILE A 161 -11.51 1.55 -14.80
C ILE A 161 -12.29 2.39 -15.82
N TYR A 162 -13.15 1.76 -16.63
CA TYR A 162 -13.83 2.39 -17.78
C TYR A 162 -15.25 2.86 -17.48
N HIS A 163 -15.76 2.60 -16.28
CA HIS A 163 -17.13 2.91 -15.87
C HIS A 163 -18.21 2.23 -16.72
N LYS A 164 -19.46 2.43 -16.33
CA LYS A 164 -20.62 1.92 -17.08
C LYS A 164 -21.13 3.00 -18.05
N PRO A 165 -21.72 2.61 -19.18
CA PRO A 165 -21.89 1.24 -19.67
C PRO A 165 -20.66 0.73 -20.44
N LEU A 166 -20.20 -0.50 -20.15
CA LEU A 166 -19.02 -1.10 -20.81
C LEU A 166 -19.20 -1.24 -22.34
N ALA A 167 -20.42 -1.45 -22.82
CA ALA A 167 -20.72 -1.65 -24.24
C ALA A 167 -20.24 -0.48 -25.12
N THR A 168 -20.15 0.73 -24.56
CA THR A 168 -19.67 1.92 -25.28
C THR A 168 -18.34 2.42 -24.74
N GLN A 169 -18.04 2.21 -23.45
CA GLN A 169 -16.83 2.76 -22.83
C GLN A 169 -15.55 2.02 -23.21
N LEU A 170 -15.62 0.76 -23.62
CA LEU A 170 -14.43 -0.01 -24.02
C LEU A 170 -13.84 0.42 -25.37
N ASP A 171 -14.61 1.15 -26.18
CA ASP A 171 -14.19 1.74 -27.46
C ASP A 171 -13.70 3.19 -27.31
N ASN A 172 -13.97 3.82 -26.17
CA ASN A 172 -13.63 5.22 -25.93
C ASN A 172 -12.31 5.36 -25.19
N GLU A 173 -11.59 6.42 -25.51
CA GLU A 173 -10.55 6.91 -24.60
C GLU A 173 -11.22 7.57 -23.40
N ILE A 174 -10.70 7.29 -22.21
CA ILE A 174 -11.17 7.89 -20.98
C ILE A 174 -10.10 8.78 -20.40
N ARG A 175 -10.53 9.84 -19.72
CA ARG A 175 -9.66 10.68 -18.92
C ARG A 175 -9.80 10.27 -17.46
N GLN A 176 -8.71 9.82 -16.87
CA GLN A 176 -8.68 9.46 -15.47
C GLN A 176 -7.77 10.41 -14.71
N ASP A 177 -8.30 10.95 -13.61
CA ASP A 177 -7.49 11.65 -12.63
C ASP A 177 -6.67 10.61 -11.85
N VAL A 178 -5.36 10.66 -12.04
CA VAL A 178 -4.42 9.78 -11.34
C VAL A 178 -3.58 10.62 -10.38
N CYS A 179 -3.41 10.10 -9.17
CA CYS A 179 -2.50 10.71 -8.20
C CYS A 179 -1.07 10.37 -8.59
N LEU A 180 -0.18 11.37 -8.60
CA LEU A 180 1.24 11.12 -8.69
C LEU A 180 1.69 10.23 -7.52
N HIS A 181 2.68 9.38 -7.79
CA HIS A 181 3.36 8.64 -6.73
C HIS A 181 3.99 9.60 -5.71
N ALA A 182 4.18 9.14 -4.48
CA ALA A 182 4.70 9.97 -3.39
C ALA A 182 6.05 10.61 -3.76
N GLU A 183 6.92 9.87 -4.43
CA GLU A 183 8.23 10.32 -4.89
C GLU A 183 8.11 11.45 -5.90
N MET A 184 7.23 11.31 -6.91
CA MET A 184 6.97 12.34 -7.91
C MET A 184 6.29 13.57 -7.29
N ASN A 185 5.41 13.34 -6.30
CA ASN A 185 4.72 14.42 -5.61
C ASN A 185 5.70 15.27 -4.77
N ILE A 186 6.63 14.62 -4.07
CA ILE A 186 7.73 15.28 -3.35
C ILE A 186 8.64 16.01 -4.34
N LEU A 187 8.98 15.39 -5.47
CA LEU A 187 9.83 16.04 -6.48
C LEU A 187 9.16 17.29 -7.06
N ALA A 188 7.86 17.22 -7.39
CA ALA A 188 7.12 18.38 -7.88
C ALA A 188 7.11 19.53 -6.86
N ASP A 189 6.99 19.21 -5.56
CA ASP A 189 7.09 20.21 -4.50
C ASP A 189 8.49 20.83 -4.42
N ILE A 190 9.54 20.01 -4.41
CA ILE A 190 10.94 20.45 -4.39
C ILE A 190 11.27 21.32 -5.62
N ILE A 191 10.77 20.97 -6.81
CA ILE A 191 10.97 21.78 -8.03
C ILE A 191 10.40 23.18 -7.87
N ASN A 192 9.31 23.32 -7.12
CA ASN A 192 8.68 24.62 -6.85
C ASN A 192 9.40 25.40 -5.74
N TRP A 193 10.36 24.81 -5.02
CA TRP A 193 11.14 25.53 -4.03
C TRP A 193 12.07 26.53 -4.70
N LYS A 194 12.14 27.74 -4.16
CA LYS A 194 13.00 28.81 -4.67
C LYS A 194 14.49 28.51 -4.48
N ASP A 195 14.83 27.73 -3.45
CA ASP A 195 16.20 27.42 -3.10
C ASP A 195 16.59 26.02 -3.62
N LYS A 196 17.56 25.98 -4.53
CA LYS A 196 17.97 24.77 -5.27
C LYS A 196 19.07 24.02 -4.54
N CYS A 197 18.80 23.61 -3.30
CA CYS A 197 19.72 22.80 -2.52
C CYS A 197 19.66 21.31 -2.90
N ARG A 198 20.72 20.57 -2.56
CA ARG A 198 20.74 19.11 -2.68
C ARG A 198 19.76 18.53 -1.66
N VAL A 199 18.82 17.70 -2.11
CA VAL A 199 17.82 17.05 -1.26
C VAL A 199 18.03 15.55 -1.26
N PHE A 200 18.01 14.94 -0.08
CA PHE A 200 18.00 13.49 0.10
C PHE A 200 16.57 13.03 0.37
N ILE A 201 16.10 12.01 -0.36
CA ILE A 201 14.75 11.46 -0.23
C ILE A 201 14.83 10.05 0.35
N ALA A 202 14.41 9.89 1.60
CA ALA A 202 14.16 8.58 2.18
C ALA A 202 12.76 8.08 1.81
N LYS A 203 12.64 6.81 1.39
CA LYS A 203 11.39 6.22 0.92
C LYS A 203 10.98 5.08 1.84
N SER A 204 9.67 4.95 2.10
CA SER A 204 9.13 3.87 2.94
C SER A 204 8.95 2.54 2.21
N LYS A 205 9.04 2.56 0.87
CA LYS A 205 8.93 1.41 -0.02
C LYS A 205 9.83 1.61 -1.23
N ASN A 206 10.19 0.51 -1.88
CA ASN A 206 10.83 0.55 -3.19
C ASN A 206 9.90 1.30 -4.17
N CYS A 207 10.48 2.27 -4.86
CA CYS A 207 9.78 3.04 -5.88
C CYS A 207 9.49 2.17 -7.11
N CYS A 208 8.47 2.54 -7.88
CA CYS A 208 8.31 1.92 -9.20
C CYS A 208 9.47 2.35 -10.11
N TYR A 209 9.73 1.57 -11.16
CA TYR A 209 10.79 1.82 -12.13
C TYR A 209 10.84 3.27 -12.63
N LEU A 210 9.68 3.87 -12.96
CA LEU A 210 9.61 5.26 -13.42
C LEU A 210 10.03 6.26 -12.34
N CYS A 211 9.57 6.08 -11.11
CA CYS A 211 9.97 6.93 -9.98
C CYS A 211 11.44 6.75 -9.64
N GLU A 212 11.95 5.52 -9.72
CA GLU A 212 13.37 5.24 -9.53
C GLU A 212 14.19 6.02 -10.55
N LEU A 213 13.91 5.80 -11.84
CA LEU A 213 14.59 6.47 -12.95
C LEU A 213 14.59 7.98 -12.77
N ILE A 214 13.45 8.61 -12.45
CA ILE A 214 13.37 10.06 -12.26
C ILE A 214 14.16 10.54 -11.02
N THR A 215 14.17 9.75 -9.93
CA THR A 215 14.90 10.13 -8.71
C THR A 215 16.40 9.83 -8.75
N THR A 216 16.85 8.86 -9.56
CA THR A 216 18.26 8.46 -9.68
C THR A 216 18.97 9.08 -10.87
N SER A 217 18.26 9.51 -11.90
CA SER A 217 18.85 10.13 -13.11
C SER A 217 19.47 11.52 -12.88
N GLY A 218 19.76 11.90 -11.63
CA GLY A 218 20.57 13.07 -11.32
C GLY A 218 20.00 14.34 -11.94
N TRP A 219 18.73 14.67 -11.65
CA TRP A 219 18.22 15.97 -12.06
C TRP A 219 18.96 17.07 -11.30
N ASN A 220 19.94 17.68 -11.97
CA ASN A 220 20.75 18.77 -11.43
C ASN A 220 20.22 20.09 -12.02
N PRO A 221 19.32 20.82 -11.32
CA PRO A 221 18.71 22.05 -11.83
C PRO A 221 19.72 23.22 -11.96
N CYS A 222 21.00 22.97 -11.67
CA CYS A 222 22.12 23.90 -11.79
C CYS A 222 23.03 23.61 -12.99
N LYS A 223 22.83 22.51 -13.74
CA LYS A 223 23.59 22.23 -14.97
C LYS A 223 22.63 21.94 -16.12
N GLY A 224 22.58 22.84 -17.09
CA GLY A 224 21.97 22.55 -18.39
C GLY A 224 22.62 21.30 -18.97
N ASN A 225 21.78 20.34 -19.35
CA ASN A 225 22.07 19.12 -20.12
C ASN A 225 23.52 18.63 -20.10
N SER A 226 23.86 17.78 -19.12
CA SER A 226 24.88 16.75 -19.33
C SER A 226 24.62 15.60 -18.35
N LEU A 227 24.28 14.42 -18.89
CA LEU A 227 24.47 13.16 -18.17
C LEU A 227 25.97 13.06 -17.85
N ASP A 228 26.34 12.94 -16.57
CA ASP A 228 27.55 12.22 -16.20
C ASP A 228 27.61 11.88 -14.70
N SER A 229 28.03 10.62 -14.49
CA SER A 229 28.67 10.00 -13.33
C SER A 229 27.88 9.72 -12.04
N PHE A 230 27.78 8.41 -11.80
CA PHE A 230 27.70 7.73 -10.50
C PHE A 230 28.91 8.09 -9.62
N ASP A 231 28.69 8.25 -8.30
CA ASP A 231 29.37 7.41 -7.29
C ASP A 231 28.79 7.60 -5.87
N LEU A 232 28.70 6.45 -5.19
CA LEU A 232 28.50 6.07 -3.78
C LEU A 232 27.95 7.05 -2.71
N ASP A 233 26.99 6.56 -1.90
CA ASP A 233 27.35 6.07 -0.56
C ASP A 233 26.31 5.11 0.07
N TYR A 234 26.84 3.98 0.55
CA TYR A 234 26.17 2.72 0.89
C TYR A 234 25.84 2.59 2.40
N GLU A 235 25.89 3.67 3.17
CA GLU A 235 25.89 3.58 4.65
C GLU A 235 24.54 3.88 5.34
N ILE A 236 23.52 4.39 4.65
CA ILE A 236 22.22 4.73 5.28
C ILE A 236 21.24 3.54 5.31
N HIS A 237 21.46 2.51 4.48
CA HIS A 237 20.55 1.36 4.36
C HIS A 237 20.42 0.53 5.64
N LYS A 238 21.49 0.41 6.46
CA LYS A 238 21.45 -0.42 7.67
C LYS A 238 20.64 0.18 8.82
N GLY A 239 20.40 1.50 8.83
CA GLY A 239 19.56 2.14 9.85
C GLY A 239 18.06 1.98 9.60
N ILE A 240 17.65 1.94 8.33
CA ILE A 240 16.23 1.92 7.93
C ILE A 240 15.67 0.49 7.93
N ASP A 241 16.48 -0.52 7.57
CA ASP A 241 16.06 -1.92 7.61
C ASP A 241 15.83 -2.45 9.05
N ALA A 242 16.42 -1.81 10.05
CA ALA A 242 16.18 -2.10 11.48
C ALA A 242 14.81 -1.58 11.98
N ILE A 243 14.18 -0.66 11.24
CA ILE A 243 12.85 -0.10 11.57
C ILE A 243 11.72 -0.96 10.99
N TRP A 244 12.02 -1.78 9.97
CA TRP A 244 11.02 -2.51 9.19
C TRP A 244 11.06 -4.05 9.27
N ASN A 245 11.88 -4.64 10.16
CA ASN A 245 11.88 -6.08 10.45
C ASN A 245 11.23 -6.45 11.80
#